data_AF-A0A857L4U2-F1
#
_entry.id   AF-A0A857L4U2-F1
#
_cell.length_a   1.000
_cell.length_b   1.000
_cell.length_c   1.000
_cell.angle_alpha   90.00
_cell.angle_beta   90.00
_cell.angle_gamma   90.00
#
_symmetry.space_group_name_H-M   'P 1'
#
loop_
_entity.id
_entity.type
_entity.pdbx_description
1 polymer ?
#
loop_
_entity_poly.entity_id
_entity_poly.type
_entity_poly.pdbx_seq_one_letter_code
_entity_poly.pdbx_strand_id
1 'polypeptide(L)'
;MPTGKVKWYDADKGFGFLSQESGEDVYVRAGALPEGVEALKPGQKVEFGMAAGRRGPQALNVTVLDPAPSVTRNTREAARNQARKEAKRHTPDELHGMVADLITLLEGKVQPDLRKGRYPDRKTAQRISEVVRAVARELEA
;
A
#
# COMPACT_ATOMS: atom_id res chain seq x y z
N MET A 1 -26.80 -10.72 11.70
CA MET A 1 -26.35 -12.03 11.15
C MET A 1 -24.85 -12.16 11.41
N PRO A 2 -24.24 -13.36 11.38
CA PRO A 2 -22.77 -13.47 11.47
C PRO A 2 -22.08 -12.84 10.26
N THR A 3 -20.87 -12.34 10.47
CA THR A 3 -20.00 -11.82 9.41
C THR A 3 -18.71 -12.63 9.33
N GLY A 4 -18.07 -12.61 8.17
CA GLY A 4 -16.82 -13.32 7.94
C GLY A 4 -16.10 -12.83 6.70
N LYS A 5 -15.01 -13.51 6.36
CA LYS A 5 -14.21 -13.26 5.17
C LYS A 5 -14.19 -14.48 4.28
N VAL A 6 -14.18 -14.27 2.98
CA VAL A 6 -14.04 -15.38 2.02
C VAL A 6 -12.63 -15.96 2.15
N LYS A 7 -12.52 -17.23 2.52
CA LYS A 7 -11.23 -17.92 2.59
C LYS A 7 -10.78 -18.27 1.18
N TRP A 8 -11.68 -18.89 0.42
CA TRP A 8 -11.52 -19.17 -1.00
C TRP A 8 -12.88 -19.47 -1.63
N TYR A 9 -12.98 -19.31 -2.95
CA TYR A 9 -14.16 -19.64 -3.72
C TYR A 9 -13.73 -20.07 -5.13
N ASP A 10 -14.29 -21.16 -5.61
CA ASP A 10 -14.09 -21.69 -6.95
C ASP A 10 -15.33 -21.36 -7.77
N ALA A 11 -15.20 -20.39 -8.70
CA ALA A 11 -16.30 -19.92 -9.53
C ALA A 11 -16.77 -20.98 -10.54
N ASP A 12 -15.84 -21.77 -11.06
CA ASP A 12 -16.15 -22.82 -12.04
C ASP A 12 -16.95 -23.96 -11.39
N LYS A 13 -16.65 -24.29 -10.13
CA LYS A 13 -17.39 -25.31 -9.36
C LYS A 13 -18.57 -24.76 -8.57
N GLY A 14 -18.66 -23.44 -8.42
CA GLY A 14 -19.76 -22.77 -7.72
C GLY A 14 -19.81 -23.00 -6.20
N PHE A 15 -18.67 -23.22 -5.54
CA PHE A 15 -18.62 -23.36 -4.08
C PHE A 15 -17.31 -22.85 -3.47
N GLY A 16 -17.32 -22.62 -2.16
CA GLY A 16 -16.16 -22.16 -1.41
C GLY A 16 -16.37 -22.23 0.10
N PHE A 17 -15.48 -21.55 0.82
CA PHE A 17 -15.52 -21.47 2.29
C PHE A 17 -15.30 -20.05 2.79
N LEU A 18 -16.01 -19.71 3.86
CA LEU A 18 -15.91 -18.44 4.57
C LEU A 18 -15.26 -18.68 5.94
N SER A 19 -14.24 -17.89 6.25
CA SER A 19 -13.64 -17.84 7.58
C SER A 19 -14.44 -16.90 8.46
N GLN A 20 -14.75 -17.35 9.67
CA GLN A 20 -15.31 -16.50 10.72
C GLN A 20 -14.20 -15.96 11.63
N GLU A 21 -14.53 -14.93 12.41
CA GLU A 21 -13.60 -14.34 13.38
C GLU A 21 -13.37 -15.28 14.58
N SER A 22 -14.38 -16.08 14.93
CA SER A 22 -14.28 -17.17 15.90
C SER A 22 -15.21 -18.31 15.49
N GLY A 23 -14.67 -19.47 15.11
CA GLY A 23 -15.47 -20.64 14.76
C GLY A 23 -14.88 -21.50 13.65
N GLU A 24 -15.67 -22.47 13.19
CA GLU A 24 -15.35 -23.33 12.05
C GLU A 24 -15.56 -22.61 10.72
N ASP A 25 -14.89 -23.10 9.67
CA ASP A 25 -15.09 -22.61 8.31
C ASP A 25 -16.51 -22.92 7.83
N VAL A 26 -17.16 -21.91 7.24
CA VAL A 26 -18.55 -22.01 6.80
C VAL A 26 -18.59 -22.28 5.30
N TYR A 27 -19.24 -23.37 4.92
CA TYR A 27 -19.41 -23.75 3.53
C TYR A 27 -20.38 -22.80 2.81
N VAL A 28 -20.01 -22.32 1.61
CA VAL A 28 -20.86 -21.46 0.78
C VAL A 28 -21.02 -22.05 -0.63
N ARG A 29 -22.25 -22.00 -1.16
CA ARG A 29 -22.58 -22.41 -2.54
C ARG A 29 -23.04 -21.22 -3.38
N ALA A 30 -22.92 -21.31 -4.70
CA ALA A 30 -23.36 -20.27 -5.65
C ALA A 30 -24.81 -19.83 -5.42
N GLY A 31 -25.73 -20.77 -5.16
CA GLY A 31 -27.13 -20.45 -4.89
C GLY A 31 -27.42 -19.76 -3.54
N ALA A 32 -26.40 -19.44 -2.75
CA ALA A 32 -26.53 -18.60 -1.56
C ALA A 32 -25.98 -17.18 -1.77
N LEU A 33 -25.38 -16.91 -2.95
CA LEU A 33 -24.86 -15.60 -3.33
C LEU A 33 -26.01 -14.65 -3.69
N PRO A 34 -25.79 -13.32 -3.54
CA PRO A 34 -26.79 -12.35 -3.94
C PRO A 34 -26.92 -12.28 -5.47
N GLU A 35 -28.07 -11.82 -5.96
CA GLU A 35 -28.33 -11.70 -7.39
C GLU A 35 -27.27 -10.81 -8.07
N GLY A 36 -26.73 -11.27 -9.21
CA GLY A 36 -25.69 -10.58 -9.96
C GLY A 36 -24.25 -10.82 -9.48
N VAL A 37 -24.02 -11.64 -8.45
CA VAL A 37 -22.68 -12.04 -7.99
C VAL A 37 -22.40 -13.48 -8.39
N GLU A 38 -21.54 -13.65 -9.38
CA GLU A 38 -21.14 -14.98 -9.89
C GLU A 38 -19.99 -15.60 -9.10
N ALA A 39 -19.18 -14.78 -8.42
CA ALA A 39 -18.02 -15.24 -7.68
C ALA A 39 -17.67 -14.36 -6.47
N LEU A 40 -17.13 -15.00 -5.44
CA LEU A 40 -16.57 -14.34 -4.27
C LEU A 40 -15.04 -14.24 -4.38
N LYS A 41 -14.47 -13.11 -3.95
CA LYS A 41 -13.01 -12.91 -3.95
C LYS A 41 -12.41 -13.30 -2.61
N PRO A 42 -11.24 -13.99 -2.55
CA PRO A 42 -10.54 -14.23 -1.30
C PRO A 42 -10.31 -12.93 -0.50
N GLY A 43 -10.54 -12.98 0.81
CA GLY A 43 -10.44 -11.84 1.73
C GLY A 43 -11.65 -10.91 1.75
N GLN A 44 -12.61 -11.06 0.83
CA GLN A 44 -13.80 -10.21 0.76
C GLN A 44 -14.68 -10.37 2.00
N LYS A 45 -15.14 -9.24 2.57
CA LYS A 45 -16.00 -9.24 3.75
C LYS A 45 -17.46 -9.49 3.35
N VAL A 46 -18.08 -10.44 4.01
CA VAL A 46 -19.45 -10.88 3.74
C VAL A 46 -20.23 -11.02 5.05
N GLU A 47 -21.52 -10.73 4.98
CA GLU A 47 -22.53 -11.07 5.98
C GLU A 47 -23.31 -12.28 5.45
N PHE A 48 -23.66 -13.22 6.32
CA PHE A 48 -24.43 -14.39 5.90
C PHE A 48 -25.23 -14.95 7.06
N GLY A 49 -26.36 -15.59 6.79
CA GLY A 49 -27.01 -16.49 7.73
C GLY A 49 -26.24 -17.81 7.81
N MET A 50 -26.26 -18.48 8.96
CA MET A 50 -25.65 -19.80 9.14
C MET A 50 -26.74 -20.83 9.47
N ALA A 51 -26.67 -22.00 8.86
CA ALA A 51 -27.49 -23.15 9.20
C ALA A 51 -26.63 -24.41 9.31
N ALA A 52 -27.07 -25.39 10.10
CA ALA A 52 -26.43 -26.69 10.18
C ALA A 52 -26.67 -27.47 8.88
N GLY A 53 -25.61 -27.71 8.11
CA GLY A 53 -25.65 -28.47 6.86
C GLY A 53 -25.09 -29.89 7.03
N ARG A 54 -25.27 -30.72 5.99
CA ARG A 54 -24.76 -32.11 5.96
C ARG A 54 -23.23 -32.22 6.07
N ARG A 55 -22.50 -31.14 5.82
CA ARG A 55 -21.03 -31.07 5.82
C ARG A 55 -20.47 -30.08 6.86
N GLY A 56 -21.26 -29.78 7.89
CA GLY A 56 -20.95 -28.73 8.87
C GLY A 56 -21.69 -27.42 8.58
N PRO A 57 -21.26 -26.30 9.18
CA PRO A 57 -21.90 -25.00 9.03
C PRO A 57 -22.01 -24.57 7.57
N GLN A 58 -23.19 -24.16 7.14
CA GLN A 58 -23.47 -23.68 5.78
C GLN A 58 -24.00 -22.25 5.79
N ALA A 59 -23.47 -21.42 4.89
CA ALA A 59 -23.90 -20.06 4.67
C ALA A 59 -25.17 -20.01 3.82
N LEU A 60 -26.13 -19.19 4.25
CA LEU A 60 -27.39 -18.86 3.57
C LEU A 60 -27.49 -17.34 3.45
N ASN A 61 -28.16 -16.84 2.41
CA ASN A 61 -28.41 -15.41 2.21
C ASN A 61 -27.13 -14.57 2.38
N VAL A 62 -26.11 -14.85 1.58
CA VAL A 62 -24.85 -14.13 1.63
C VAL A 62 -25.05 -12.73 1.06
N THR A 63 -24.67 -11.72 1.84
CA THR A 63 -24.61 -10.32 1.43
C THR A 63 -23.17 -9.87 1.42
N VAL A 64 -22.71 -9.32 0.30
CA VAL A 64 -21.37 -8.74 0.21
C VAL A 64 -21.37 -7.39 0.92
N LEU A 65 -20.62 -7.28 2.03
CA LEU A 65 -20.55 -6.04 2.83
C LEU A 65 -19.52 -5.05 2.29
N ASP A 66 -18.49 -5.55 1.60
CA ASP A 66 -17.46 -4.71 1.01
C ASP A 66 -17.63 -4.71 -0.50
N PRO A 67 -18.27 -3.68 -1.09
CA PRO A 67 -18.13 -3.45 -2.52
C PRO A 67 -16.68 -3.05 -2.72
N ALA A 68 -15.84 -4.04 -3.06
CA ALA A 68 -14.44 -3.80 -3.42
C ALA A 68 -14.40 -2.55 -4.31
N PRO A 69 -13.73 -1.46 -3.89
CA PRO A 69 -13.73 -0.24 -4.68
C PRO A 69 -13.22 -0.64 -6.06
N SER A 70 -14.03 -0.34 -7.09
CA SER A 70 -13.92 -1.02 -8.39
C SER A 70 -12.46 -1.10 -8.83
N VAL A 71 -12.02 -2.26 -9.35
CA VAL A 71 -10.63 -2.51 -9.75
C VAL A 71 -10.13 -1.38 -10.66
N THR A 72 -10.99 -0.80 -11.49
CA THR A 72 -10.72 0.35 -12.37
C THR A 72 -10.49 1.66 -11.60
N ARG A 73 -11.22 1.92 -10.51
CA ARG A 73 -11.03 3.12 -9.67
C ARG A 73 -9.74 3.00 -8.85
N ASN A 74 -9.49 1.85 -8.23
CA ASN A 74 -8.27 1.61 -7.45
C ASN A 74 -7.01 1.65 -8.33
N THR A 75 -7.05 1.07 -9.53
CA THR A 75 -5.91 1.11 -10.47
C THR A 75 -5.67 2.51 -11.01
N ARG A 76 -6.73 3.27 -11.36
CA ARG A 76 -6.59 4.68 -11.78
C ARG A 76 -6.06 5.57 -10.66
N GLU A 77 -6.51 5.34 -9.43
CA GLU A 77 -6.03 6.08 -8.26
C GLU A 77 -4.58 5.71 -7.92
N ALA A 78 -4.21 4.43 -7.95
CA ALA A 78 -2.84 3.97 -7.80
C ALA A 78 -1.93 4.55 -8.89
N ALA A 79 -2.34 4.50 -10.16
CA ALA A 79 -1.60 5.08 -11.28
C ALA A 79 -1.46 6.61 -11.15
N ARG A 80 -2.53 7.30 -10.69
CA ARG A 80 -2.47 8.76 -10.44
C ARG A 80 -1.53 9.11 -9.30
N ASN A 81 -1.53 8.31 -8.22
CA ASN A 81 -0.65 8.50 -7.08
C ASN A 81 0.81 8.20 -7.44
N GLN A 82 1.04 7.16 -8.25
CA GLN A 82 2.34 6.81 -8.78
C GLN A 82 2.86 7.89 -9.74
N ALA A 83 2.06 8.34 -10.70
CA ALA A 83 2.41 9.44 -11.60
C ALA A 83 2.69 10.75 -10.84
N ARG A 84 1.94 11.03 -9.75
CA ARG A 84 2.23 12.17 -8.86
C ARG A 84 3.53 12.02 -8.08
N LYS A 85 3.93 10.79 -7.75
CA LYS A 85 5.20 10.50 -7.08
C LYS A 85 6.37 10.63 -8.05
N GLU A 86 6.23 10.08 -9.25
CA GLU A 86 7.21 10.19 -10.33
C GLU A 86 7.38 11.64 -10.80
N ALA A 87 6.30 12.41 -10.95
CA ALA A 87 6.36 13.84 -11.29
C ALA A 87 6.93 14.72 -10.16
N LYS A 88 7.06 14.21 -8.94
CA LYS A 88 7.70 14.91 -7.81
C LYS A 88 9.16 14.54 -7.62
N ARG A 89 9.66 13.50 -8.30
CA ARG A 89 11.08 13.15 -8.25
C ARG A 89 11.84 14.10 -9.17
N HIS A 90 12.97 14.59 -8.69
CA HIS A 90 13.90 15.35 -9.52
C HIS A 90 14.44 14.44 -10.64
N THR A 91 14.62 15.03 -11.81
CA THR A 91 15.25 14.36 -12.94
C THR A 91 16.73 14.07 -12.61
N PRO A 92 17.37 13.11 -13.30
CA PRO A 92 18.80 12.84 -13.11
C PRO A 92 19.68 14.08 -13.30
N ASP A 93 19.35 14.95 -14.25
CA ASP A 93 20.09 16.18 -14.52
C ASP A 93 19.92 17.20 -13.38
N GLU A 94 18.71 17.34 -12.83
CA GLU A 94 18.47 18.19 -11.65
C GLU A 94 19.22 17.67 -10.42
N LEU A 95 19.19 16.36 -10.20
CA LEU A 95 19.93 15.74 -9.08
C LEU A 95 21.44 15.90 -9.25
N HIS A 96 21.96 15.76 -10.48
CA HIS A 96 23.35 16.04 -10.81
C HIS A 96 23.71 17.49 -10.47
N GLY A 97 22.86 18.46 -10.84
CA GLY A 97 23.03 19.87 -10.48
C GLY A 97 23.09 20.09 -8.96
N MET A 98 22.17 19.50 -8.20
CA MET A 98 22.17 19.61 -6.73
C MET A 98 23.44 19.04 -6.10
N VAL A 99 23.95 17.92 -6.62
CA VAL A 99 25.21 17.34 -6.14
C VAL A 99 26.39 18.26 -6.46
N ALA A 100 26.45 18.85 -7.65
CA ALA A 100 27.49 19.81 -8.03
C ALA A 100 27.47 21.07 -7.14
N ASP A 101 26.29 21.59 -6.83
CA ASP A 101 26.13 22.72 -5.91
C ASP A 101 26.56 22.37 -4.49
N LEU A 102 26.25 21.15 -4.02
CA LEU A 102 26.70 20.66 -2.72
C LEU A 102 28.24 20.57 -2.64
N ILE A 103 28.88 20.04 -3.68
CA ILE A 103 30.36 19.98 -3.76
C ILE A 103 30.94 21.38 -3.65
N THR A 104 30.43 22.32 -4.47
CA THR A 104 30.88 23.72 -4.48
C THR A 104 30.70 24.39 -3.11
N LEU A 105 29.56 24.14 -2.45
CA LEU A 105 29.27 24.64 -1.11
C LEU A 105 30.27 24.10 -0.06
N LEU A 106 30.54 22.79 -0.09
CA LEU A 106 31.47 22.14 0.84
C LEU A 106 32.91 22.64 0.62
N GLU A 107 33.33 22.78 -0.63
CA GLU A 107 34.64 23.33 -1.00
C GLU A 107 34.80 24.78 -0.51
N GLY A 108 33.77 25.61 -0.67
CA GLY A 108 33.83 27.01 -0.29
C GLY A 108 33.67 27.28 1.21
N LYS A 109 32.87 26.47 1.92
CA LYS A 109 32.45 26.76 3.31
C LYS A 109 32.96 25.79 4.37
N VAL A 110 33.40 24.59 3.99
CA VAL A 110 33.83 23.56 4.94
C VAL A 110 35.31 23.27 4.83
N GLN A 111 35.79 22.99 3.61
CA GLN A 111 37.18 22.61 3.40
C GLN A 111 38.21 23.64 3.92
N PRO A 112 38.02 24.97 3.83
CA PRO A 112 39.02 25.92 4.28
C PRO A 112 39.30 25.84 5.78
N ASP A 113 38.26 25.62 6.60
CA ASP A 113 38.42 25.49 8.05
C ASP A 113 39.04 24.15 8.40
N LEU A 114 38.59 23.06 7.76
CA LEU A 114 39.16 21.72 7.97
C LEU A 114 40.64 21.66 7.59
N ARG A 115 41.03 22.30 6.48
CA ARG A 115 42.45 22.43 6.07
C ARG A 115 43.29 23.19 7.08
N LYS A 116 42.67 24.09 7.87
CA LYS A 116 43.30 24.81 8.98
C LYS A 116 43.21 24.06 10.30
N GLY A 117 42.79 22.79 10.29
CA GLY A 117 42.64 21.94 11.48
C GLY A 117 41.49 22.33 12.41
N ARG A 118 40.50 23.07 11.90
CA ARG A 118 39.36 23.56 12.68
C ARG A 118 38.04 23.13 12.04
N TYR A 119 37.03 22.91 12.86
CA TYR A 119 35.68 22.67 12.35
C TYR A 119 34.97 24.00 12.06
N PRO A 120 34.03 24.03 11.09
CA PRO A 120 33.15 25.17 10.89
C PRO A 120 32.34 25.48 12.15
N ASP A 121 31.91 26.74 12.30
CA ASP A 121 31.06 27.13 13.43
C ASP A 121 29.72 26.37 13.42
N ARG A 122 29.06 26.29 14.59
CA ARG A 122 27.83 25.51 14.79
C ARG A 122 26.72 25.88 13.81
N LYS A 123 26.55 27.17 13.51
CA LYS A 123 25.47 27.65 12.64
C LYS A 123 25.73 27.26 11.19
N THR A 124 26.97 27.40 10.75
CA THR A 124 27.42 26.96 9.43
C THR A 124 27.30 25.45 9.28
N ALA A 125 27.79 24.68 10.25
CA ALA A 125 27.70 23.21 10.26
C ALA A 125 26.24 22.71 10.21
N GLN A 126 25.33 23.34 10.97
CA GLN A 126 23.90 22.99 10.93
C GLN A 126 23.30 23.18 9.53
N ARG A 127 23.52 24.34 8.91
CA ARG A 127 23.02 24.62 7.56
C ARG A 127 23.55 23.64 6.52
N ILE A 128 24.85 23.34 6.55
CA ILE A 128 25.44 22.35 5.64
C ILE A 128 24.84 20.97 5.87
N SER A 129 24.63 20.57 7.13
CA SER A 129 24.02 19.27 7.43
C SER A 129 22.58 19.16 6.92
N GLU A 130 21.82 20.26 6.93
CA GLU A 130 20.47 20.31 6.37
C GLU A 130 20.51 20.10 4.85
N VAL A 131 21.43 20.76 4.15
CA VAL A 131 21.60 20.61 2.69
C VAL A 131 22.05 19.20 2.34
N VAL A 132 23.06 18.64 3.02
CA VAL A 132 23.54 17.27 2.79
C VAL A 132 22.40 16.26 3.00
N ARG A 133 21.63 16.40 4.08
CA ARG A 133 20.48 15.52 4.34
C ARG A 133 19.37 15.69 3.31
N ALA A 134 19.17 16.91 2.79
CA ALA A 134 18.21 17.14 1.72
C ALA A 134 18.62 16.39 0.45
N VAL A 135 19.87 16.56 -0.01
CA VAL A 135 20.39 15.86 -1.19
C VAL A 135 20.40 14.34 -0.98
N ALA A 136 20.72 13.85 0.22
CA ALA A 136 20.65 12.42 0.54
C ALA A 136 19.23 11.86 0.40
N ARG A 137 18.20 12.58 0.88
CA ARG A 137 16.81 12.17 0.70
C ARG A 137 16.40 12.12 -0.78
N GLU A 138 16.88 13.06 -1.58
CA GLU A 138 16.60 13.06 -3.03
C GLU A 138 17.25 11.86 -3.75
N LEU A 139 18.43 11.41 -3.29
CA LEU A 139 19.09 10.21 -3.81
C LEU A 139 18.36 8.90 -3.43
N GLU A 140 17.67 8.89 -2.29
CA GLU A 140 16.90 7.73 -1.79
C GLU A 140 15.46 7.65 -2.37
N ALA A 141 14.99 8.72 -3.03
CA ALA A 141 13.59 8.95 -3.37
C ALA A 141 13.03 8.06 -4.50
#